data_AF-A0A937CMG9-F1
#
_entry.id   AF-A0A937CMG9-F1
#
_cell.length_a   1.000
_cell.length_b   1.000
_cell.length_c   1.000
_cell.angle_alpha   90.00
_cell.angle_beta   90.00
_cell.angle_gamma   90.00
#
_symmetry.space_group_name_H-M   'P 1'
#
loop_
_entity.id
_entity.type
_entity.pdbx_description
1 polymer ?
#
loop_
_entity_poly.entity_id
_entity_poly.type
_entity_poly.pdbx_seq_one_letter_code
_entity_poly.pdbx_strand_id
1 'polypeptide(L)'
;MSNLSYQILPNPDDNTHEVRLFVDGIDWIEAGHLGLDPPDLVRELTREHRNHLTIGRCGCGVLGCDDLVVDVQRKLYSVEWSCLNRKSAVFDAEHFDSFVATLVKDNSWEPVGRTVERHLNEIFAGRKTGDGYAFDWSSTRVEPNVMTLSVTKNGHQKLLQFSWDGETVASALSRGQQFLQKQFND
;
A
#
# COMPACT_ATOMS: atom_id res chain seq x y z
N MET A 1 -0.84 -3.34 28.51
CA MET A 1 -1.14 -3.39 27.07
C MET A 1 0.19 -3.43 26.34
N SER A 2 0.25 -4.17 25.24
CA SER A 2 1.43 -4.26 24.40
C SER A 2 1.64 -2.97 23.61
N ASN A 3 2.88 -2.70 23.24
CA ASN A 3 3.28 -1.61 22.37
C ASN A 3 3.37 -2.09 20.92
N LEU A 4 2.81 -1.34 19.96
CA LEU A 4 2.88 -1.62 18.53
C LEU A 4 3.79 -0.58 17.86
N SER A 5 4.72 -1.04 17.04
CA SER A 5 5.61 -0.19 16.24
C SER A 5 5.90 -0.83 14.88
N TYR A 6 6.52 -0.09 13.96
CA TYR A 6 6.79 -0.59 12.62
C TYR A 6 8.17 -0.17 12.12
N GLN A 7 8.67 -0.90 11.12
CA GLN A 7 9.79 -0.49 10.28
C GLN A 7 9.42 -0.72 8.82
N ILE A 8 9.85 0.18 7.94
CA ILE A 8 9.66 0.04 6.50
C ILE A 8 11.02 -0.31 5.88
N LEU A 9 11.08 -1.47 5.23
CA LEU A 9 12.30 -1.98 4.62
C LEU A 9 12.14 -2.04 3.11
N PRO A 10 13.18 -1.70 2.32
CA PRO A 10 13.16 -1.94 0.89
C PRO A 10 13.24 -3.45 0.60
N ASN A 11 12.45 -3.92 -0.37
CA ASN A 11 12.59 -5.26 -0.93
C ASN A 11 13.41 -5.16 -2.24
N PRO A 12 14.66 -5.67 -2.27
CA PRO A 12 15.53 -5.54 -3.43
C PRO A 12 15.08 -6.37 -4.63
N ASP A 13 14.27 -7.42 -4.42
CA ASP A 13 13.91 -8.37 -5.47
C ASP A 13 12.84 -7.85 -6.43
N ASP A 14 11.96 -6.96 -5.98
CA ASP A 14 10.80 -6.48 -6.75
C ASP A 14 10.60 -4.95 -6.69
N ASN A 15 11.58 -4.21 -6.16
CA ASN A 15 11.53 -2.74 -5.97
C ASN A 15 10.29 -2.28 -5.15
N THR A 16 9.70 -3.16 -4.34
CA THR A 16 8.66 -2.80 -3.37
C THR A 16 9.26 -2.47 -2.01
N HIS A 17 8.42 -2.07 -1.06
CA HIS A 17 8.81 -2.00 0.34
C HIS A 17 7.98 -3.02 1.13
N GLU A 18 8.45 -3.36 2.32
CA GLU A 18 7.68 -4.16 3.27
C GLU A 18 7.59 -3.44 4.62
N VAL A 19 6.40 -3.45 5.21
CA VAL A 19 6.19 -2.99 6.58
C VAL A 19 6.35 -4.18 7.52
N ARG A 20 7.36 -4.12 8.39
CA ARG A 20 7.56 -5.04 9.52
C ARG A 20 6.85 -4.50 10.75
N LEU A 21 6.01 -5.30 11.37
CA LEU A 21 5.25 -4.92 12.57
C LEU A 21 5.89 -5.53 13.82
N PHE A 22 6.10 -4.71 14.85
CA PHE A 22 6.74 -5.12 16.09
C PHE A 22 5.79 -4.96 17.27
N VAL A 23 5.58 -6.05 18.02
CA VAL A 23 4.83 -6.05 19.28
C VAL A 23 5.81 -6.23 20.43
N ASP A 24 5.85 -5.24 21.34
CA ASP A 24 6.80 -5.22 22.47
C ASP A 24 8.26 -5.41 22.01
N GLY A 25 8.59 -4.87 20.83
CA GLY A 25 9.92 -4.95 20.21
C GLY A 25 10.22 -6.25 19.45
N ILE A 26 9.28 -7.19 19.38
CA ILE A 26 9.43 -8.46 18.68
C ILE A 26 8.75 -8.37 17.32
N ASP A 27 9.47 -8.70 16.24
CA ASP A 27 8.91 -8.80 14.89
C ASP A 27 7.80 -9.85 14.86
N TRP A 28 6.57 -9.38 14.65
CA TRP A 28 5.35 -10.17 14.70
C TRP A 28 4.99 -10.82 13.36
N ILE A 29 5.70 -10.48 12.28
CA ILE A 29 5.59 -11.13 10.97
C ILE A 29 6.57 -12.32 10.90
N GLU A 30 7.73 -12.20 11.55
CA GLU A 30 8.83 -13.18 11.59
C GLU A 30 9.45 -13.49 10.22
N ALA A 31 10.56 -14.23 10.21
CA ALA A 31 11.32 -14.53 8.99
C ALA A 31 10.57 -15.43 7.97
N GLY A 32 9.45 -16.04 8.35
CA GLY A 32 8.66 -16.92 7.48
C GLY A 32 7.76 -16.20 6.48
N HIS A 33 7.51 -14.90 6.68
CA HIS A 33 6.62 -14.10 5.85
C HIS A 33 7.28 -12.77 5.48
N LEU A 34 6.86 -12.20 4.35
CA LEU A 34 7.19 -10.85 3.94
C LEU A 34 6.12 -9.89 4.49
N GLY A 35 6.51 -8.67 4.83
CA GLY A 35 5.55 -7.61 5.14
C GLY A 35 4.80 -7.15 3.89
N LEU A 36 3.71 -6.44 4.11
CA LEU A 36 2.96 -5.79 3.03
C LEU A 36 3.63 -4.49 2.58
N ASP A 37 3.43 -4.10 1.33
CA ASP A 37 3.79 -2.77 0.85
C ASP A 37 3.01 -1.70 1.66
N PRO A 38 3.60 -0.54 2.02
CA PRO A 38 2.95 0.38 2.95
C PRO A 38 1.52 0.82 2.56
N PRO A 39 1.23 1.18 1.29
CA PRO A 39 -0.15 1.45 0.85
C PRO A 39 -1.11 0.27 1.01
N ASP A 40 -0.63 -0.97 0.84
CA ASP A 40 -1.45 -2.18 1.00
C ASP A 40 -1.81 -2.42 2.47
N LEU A 41 -0.82 -2.26 3.37
CA LEU A 41 -1.07 -2.36 4.81
C LEU A 41 -2.00 -1.25 5.30
N VAL A 42 -1.78 -0.01 4.86
CA VAL A 42 -2.65 1.13 5.17
C VAL A 42 -4.09 0.81 4.77
N ARG A 43 -4.31 0.29 3.56
CA ARG A 43 -5.64 -0.09 3.08
C ARG A 43 -6.28 -1.18 3.95
N GLU A 44 -5.53 -2.18 4.42
CA GLU A 44 -6.07 -3.17 5.36
C GLU A 44 -6.43 -2.53 6.72
N LEU A 45 -5.56 -1.70 7.28
CA LEU A 45 -5.76 -1.08 8.60
C LEU A 45 -6.89 -0.04 8.64
N THR A 46 -7.12 0.69 7.54
CA THR A 46 -8.15 1.75 7.50
C THR A 46 -9.51 1.25 7.00
N ARG A 47 -9.63 -0.02 6.62
CA ARG A 47 -10.88 -0.56 6.10
C ARG A 47 -11.87 -0.82 7.23
N GLU A 48 -13.05 -0.21 7.13
CA GLU A 48 -14.10 -0.35 8.14
C GLU A 48 -14.56 -1.82 8.31
N HIS A 49 -14.90 -2.18 9.55
CA HIS A 49 -15.59 -3.44 9.92
C HIS A 49 -14.86 -4.76 9.59
N ARG A 50 -13.52 -4.78 9.66
CA ARG A 50 -12.73 -6.02 9.51
C ARG A 50 -12.48 -6.71 10.86
N ASN A 51 -12.97 -7.94 10.99
CA ASN A 51 -12.55 -8.86 12.06
C ASN A 51 -11.26 -9.60 11.71
N HIS A 52 -10.71 -9.39 10.50
CA HIS A 52 -9.50 -10.05 10.01
C HIS A 52 -8.66 -9.05 9.23
N LEU A 53 -7.36 -9.02 9.48
CA LEU A 53 -6.39 -8.19 8.77
C LEU A 53 -5.28 -9.07 8.20
N THR A 54 -4.99 -8.90 6.91
CA THR A 54 -3.74 -9.40 6.35
C THR A 54 -2.61 -8.46 6.77
N ILE A 55 -1.57 -9.00 7.40
CA ILE A 55 -0.41 -8.21 7.85
C ILE A 55 0.91 -8.67 7.22
N GLY A 56 0.90 -9.82 6.54
CA GLY A 56 2.05 -10.33 5.81
C GLY A 56 1.62 -11.26 4.69
N ARG A 57 2.53 -11.53 3.76
CA ARG A 57 2.38 -12.40 2.59
C ARG A 57 3.41 -13.52 2.63
N CYS A 58 3.16 -14.63 1.96
CA CYS A 58 4.16 -15.71 1.88
C CYS A 58 5.42 -15.25 1.16
N GLY A 59 6.51 -16.01 1.29
CA GLY A 59 7.79 -15.72 0.62
C GLY A 59 7.70 -15.64 -0.91
N CYS A 60 6.60 -16.10 -1.50
CA CYS A 60 6.24 -15.91 -2.89
C CYS A 60 5.96 -14.45 -3.30
N GLY A 61 5.65 -13.58 -2.34
CA GLY A 61 5.27 -12.18 -2.59
C GLY A 61 3.85 -11.98 -3.14
N VAL A 62 3.11 -13.05 -3.43
CA VAL A 62 1.74 -12.98 -3.98
C VAL A 62 0.72 -12.89 -2.86
N LEU A 63 -0.06 -11.81 -2.84
CA LEU A 63 -1.19 -11.67 -1.92
C LEU A 63 -2.25 -12.75 -2.20
N GLY A 64 -2.76 -13.36 -1.13
CA GLY A 64 -3.71 -14.47 -1.17
C GLY A 64 -3.06 -15.85 -1.26
N CYS A 65 -1.72 -15.93 -1.34
CA CYS A 65 -0.99 -17.18 -1.25
C CYS A 65 -0.40 -17.29 0.16
N ASP A 66 -1.02 -18.10 1.02
CA ASP A 66 -0.60 -18.35 2.41
C ASP A 66 -0.24 -17.06 3.19
N ASP A 67 -1.15 -16.09 3.14
CA ASP A 67 -0.99 -14.81 3.83
C ASP A 67 -1.04 -14.95 5.35
N LEU A 68 -0.26 -14.13 6.05
CA LEU A 68 -0.36 -13.99 7.49
C LEU A 68 -1.55 -13.09 7.84
N VAL A 69 -2.62 -13.72 8.33
CA VAL A 69 -3.86 -13.06 8.73
C VAL A 69 -4.03 -13.09 10.24
N VAL A 70 -4.47 -11.97 10.81
CA VAL A 70 -4.77 -11.82 12.23
C VAL A 70 -6.25 -11.54 12.43
N ASP A 71 -6.84 -12.20 13.42
CA ASP A 71 -8.17 -11.86 13.90
C ASP A 71 -8.09 -10.60 14.76
N VAL A 72 -9.01 -9.68 14.55
CA VAL A 72 -9.07 -8.39 15.24
C VAL A 72 -10.36 -8.29 16.04
N GLN A 73 -10.21 -8.10 17.34
CA GLN A 73 -11.32 -7.74 18.23
C GLN A 73 -11.12 -6.34 18.77
N ARG A 74 -11.93 -5.40 18.30
CA ARG A 74 -11.95 -4.03 18.80
C ARG A 74 -13.03 -3.86 19.87
N LYS A 75 -12.61 -3.38 21.04
CA LYS A 75 -13.46 -2.95 22.16
C LYS A 75 -13.28 -1.44 22.37
N LEU A 76 -14.02 -0.86 23.31
CA LEU A 76 -13.99 0.58 23.57
C LEU A 76 -12.59 1.13 23.88
N TYR A 77 -11.78 0.39 24.65
CA TYR A 77 -10.45 0.84 25.10
C TYR A 77 -9.31 -0.08 24.66
N SER A 78 -9.60 -1.10 23.85
CA SER A 78 -8.57 -2.06 23.45
C SER A 78 -8.78 -2.62 22.06
N VAL A 79 -7.67 -2.94 21.40
CA VAL A 79 -7.64 -3.73 20.16
C VAL A 79 -6.85 -4.99 20.43
N GLU A 80 -7.45 -6.15 20.23
CA GLU A 80 -6.80 -7.45 20.40
C GLU A 80 -6.54 -8.07 19.02
N TRP A 81 -5.30 -8.50 18.81
CA TRP A 81 -4.89 -9.31 17.68
C TRP A 81 -4.62 -10.74 18.15
N SER A 82 -5.22 -11.70 17.45
CA SER A 82 -4.94 -13.13 17.66
C SER A 82 -4.68 -13.83 16.33
N CYS A 83 -3.82 -14.84 16.35
CA CYS A 83 -3.51 -15.66 15.18
C CYS A 83 -3.16 -17.07 15.67
N LEU A 84 -3.44 -18.08 14.84
CA LEU A 84 -3.08 -19.46 15.16
C LEU A 84 -1.55 -19.56 15.35
N ASN A 85 -1.12 -20.23 16.42
CA ASN A 85 0.29 -20.43 16.78
C ASN A 85 1.09 -19.16 17.14
N ARG A 86 0.43 -18.02 17.38
CA ARG A 86 1.07 -16.80 17.88
C ARG A 86 0.45 -16.37 19.20
N LYS A 87 1.26 -15.77 20.08
CA LYS A 87 0.76 -15.18 21.32
C LYS A 87 -0.08 -13.95 20.97
N SER A 88 -1.33 -13.90 21.42
CA SER A 88 -2.19 -12.72 21.21
C SER A 88 -1.55 -11.44 21.75
N ALA A 89 -1.81 -10.34 21.06
CA ALA A 89 -1.37 -9.00 21.44
C ALA A 89 -2.59 -8.12 21.76
N VAL A 90 -2.52 -7.36 22.84
CA VAL A 90 -3.61 -6.47 23.26
C VAL A 90 -3.09 -5.06 23.40
N PHE A 91 -3.56 -4.17 22.54
CA PHE A 91 -3.19 -2.77 22.47
C PHE A 91 -4.22 -1.89 23.16
N ASP A 92 -3.77 -0.74 23.65
CA ASP A 92 -4.66 0.38 23.95
C ASP A 92 -5.29 0.90 22.65
N ALA A 93 -6.58 1.22 22.65
CA ALA A 93 -7.27 1.65 21.44
C ALA A 93 -6.78 3.01 20.91
N GLU A 94 -6.51 3.99 21.78
CA GLU A 94 -6.04 5.31 21.35
C GLU A 94 -4.62 5.24 20.82
N HIS A 95 -3.77 4.42 21.44
CA HIS A 95 -2.43 4.17 20.95
C HIS A 95 -2.45 3.46 19.59
N PHE A 96 -3.30 2.45 19.42
CA PHE A 96 -3.47 1.77 18.13
C PHE A 96 -3.93 2.73 17.03
N ASP A 97 -4.94 3.57 17.31
CA ASP A 97 -5.41 4.57 16.34
C ASP A 97 -4.32 5.59 16.00
N SER A 98 -3.53 6.02 16.99
CA SER A 98 -2.39 6.92 16.79
C SER A 98 -1.29 6.28 15.93
N PHE A 99 -1.02 4.98 16.15
CA PHE A 99 -0.12 4.19 15.31
C PHE A 99 -0.60 4.16 13.86
N VAL A 100 -1.87 3.82 13.62
CA VAL A 100 -2.44 3.77 12.26
C VAL A 100 -2.38 5.16 11.61
N ALA A 101 -2.75 6.22 12.34
CA ALA A 101 -2.70 7.58 11.83
C ALA A 101 -1.28 8.06 11.50
N THR A 102 -0.27 7.57 12.23
CA THR A 102 1.14 7.84 11.94
C THR A 102 1.57 7.13 10.67
N LEU A 103 1.30 5.82 10.55
CA LEU A 103 1.66 5.02 9.39
C LEU A 103 1.02 5.56 8.10
N VAL A 104 -0.24 5.99 8.15
CA VAL A 104 -0.96 6.59 7.01
C VAL A 104 -0.26 7.84 6.45
N LYS A 105 0.45 8.58 7.31
CA LYS A 105 1.13 9.84 6.94
C LYS A 105 2.62 9.65 6.67
N ASP A 106 3.16 8.47 6.94
CA ASP A 106 4.57 8.19 6.77
C ASP A 106 4.89 7.91 5.30
N ASN A 107 5.47 8.93 4.66
CA ASN A 107 6.01 8.84 3.30
C ASN A 107 7.54 8.96 3.30
N SER A 108 8.20 8.84 4.46
CA SER A 108 9.66 9.03 4.59
C SER A 108 10.48 7.95 3.88
N TRP A 109 9.84 6.82 3.58
CA TRP A 109 10.41 5.68 2.86
C TRP A 109 10.33 5.82 1.34
N GLU A 110 9.55 6.78 0.80
CA GLU A 110 9.31 6.86 -0.63
C GLU A 110 10.55 7.37 -1.39
N PRO A 111 11.15 6.57 -2.30
CA PRO A 111 11.98 7.15 -3.35
C PRO A 111 11.13 7.99 -4.31
N VAL A 112 11.79 8.82 -5.14
CA VAL A 112 11.12 9.73 -6.10
C VAL A 112 10.01 9.04 -6.90
N GLY A 113 10.27 7.85 -7.44
CA GLY A 113 9.28 7.10 -8.22
C GLY A 113 8.01 6.75 -7.42
N ARG A 114 8.15 6.40 -6.14
CA ARG A 114 7.02 6.08 -5.27
C ARG A 114 6.21 7.32 -4.89
N THR A 115 6.89 8.44 -4.63
CA THR A 115 6.23 9.73 -4.46
C THR A 115 5.44 10.15 -5.69
N VAL A 116 5.99 9.94 -6.90
CA VAL A 116 5.28 10.18 -8.15
C VAL A 116 4.02 9.32 -8.25
N GLU A 117 4.15 8.00 -8.03
CA GLU A 117 3.01 7.07 -8.09
C GLU A 117 1.89 7.46 -7.12
N ARG A 118 2.22 7.81 -5.87
CA ARG A 118 1.21 8.26 -4.89
C ARG A 118 0.45 9.48 -5.39
N HIS A 119 1.15 10.52 -5.84
CA HIS A 119 0.51 11.74 -6.34
C HIS A 119 -0.31 11.51 -7.61
N LEU A 120 0.16 10.67 -8.54
CA LEU A 120 -0.61 10.35 -9.73
C LEU A 120 -1.82 9.47 -9.40
N ASN A 121 -1.69 8.51 -8.49
CA ASN A 121 -2.84 7.74 -8.01
C ASN A 121 -3.94 8.66 -7.46
N GLU A 122 -3.59 9.69 -6.69
CA GLU A 122 -4.52 10.71 -6.20
C GLU A 122 -5.15 11.53 -7.35
N ILE A 123 -4.36 11.97 -8.33
CA ILE A 123 -4.84 12.77 -9.48
C ILE A 123 -5.82 11.98 -10.37
N PHE A 124 -5.52 10.71 -10.63
CA PHE A 124 -6.30 9.84 -11.49
C PHE A 124 -7.41 9.08 -10.74
N ALA A 125 -7.46 9.14 -9.40
CA ALA A 125 -8.49 8.49 -8.60
C ALA A 125 -9.91 8.86 -9.08
N GLY A 126 -10.73 7.84 -9.31
CA GLY A 126 -12.12 8.00 -9.77
C GLY A 126 -12.28 8.45 -11.23
N ARG A 127 -11.18 8.66 -11.98
CA ARG A 127 -11.24 9.06 -13.38
C ARG A 127 -11.54 7.86 -14.29
N LYS A 128 -12.18 8.16 -15.42
CA LYS A 128 -12.45 7.19 -16.49
C LYS A 128 -11.99 7.76 -17.83
N THR A 129 -11.53 6.89 -18.71
CA THR A 129 -11.28 7.25 -20.11
C THR A 129 -12.59 7.43 -20.86
N GLY A 130 -12.58 8.08 -22.02
CA GLY A 130 -13.79 8.27 -22.85
C GLY A 130 -14.46 6.96 -23.30
N ASP A 131 -13.70 5.87 -23.42
CA ASP A 131 -14.22 4.52 -23.67
C ASP A 131 -14.65 3.77 -22.39
N GLY A 132 -14.62 4.43 -21.23
CA GLY A 132 -15.20 3.98 -19.97
C GLY A 132 -14.33 3.06 -19.11
N TYR A 133 -13.02 2.97 -19.36
CA TYR A 133 -12.10 2.28 -18.46
C TYR A 133 -11.81 3.15 -17.23
N ALA A 134 -11.95 2.57 -16.04
CA ALA A 134 -11.65 3.26 -14.78
C ALA A 134 -10.16 3.14 -14.46
N PHE A 135 -9.58 4.22 -13.94
CA PHE A 135 -8.24 4.17 -13.38
C PHE A 135 -8.16 3.17 -12.21
N ASP A 136 -7.04 2.45 -12.15
CA ASP A 136 -6.76 1.42 -11.14
C ASP A 136 -5.48 1.76 -10.37
N TRP A 137 -4.33 1.78 -11.03
CA TRP A 137 -3.04 2.10 -10.40
C TRP A 137 -2.04 2.74 -11.37
N SER A 138 -1.01 3.38 -10.82
CA SER A 138 0.15 3.89 -11.56
C SER A 138 1.47 3.30 -11.05
N SER A 139 2.46 3.18 -11.93
CA SER A 139 3.76 2.57 -11.62
C SER A 139 4.89 3.18 -12.46
N THR A 140 5.99 3.54 -11.79
CA THR A 140 7.29 3.89 -12.37
C THR A 140 8.23 2.70 -12.50
N ARG A 141 7.83 1.52 -11.98
CA ARG A 141 8.74 0.37 -11.82
C ARG A 141 8.77 -0.56 -13.03
N VAL A 142 7.86 -0.39 -13.99
CA VAL A 142 7.74 -1.26 -15.16
C VAL A 142 8.89 -1.04 -16.14
N GLU A 143 9.22 0.23 -16.40
CA GLU A 143 10.26 0.61 -17.35
C GLU A 143 10.90 1.96 -16.94
N PRO A 144 12.23 2.14 -17.11
CA PRO A 144 12.90 3.40 -16.79
C PRO A 144 12.28 4.60 -17.51
N ASN A 145 12.12 5.70 -16.79
CA ASN A 145 11.63 6.98 -17.33
C ASN A 145 10.22 6.91 -17.98
N VAL A 146 9.47 5.85 -17.66
CA VAL A 146 8.10 5.64 -18.15
C VAL A 146 7.16 5.53 -16.95
N MET A 147 6.09 6.29 -16.99
CA MET A 147 4.94 6.10 -16.12
C MET A 147 3.95 5.17 -16.80
N THR A 148 3.58 4.07 -16.14
CA THR A 148 2.54 3.15 -16.58
C THR A 148 1.29 3.32 -15.72
N LEU A 149 0.13 3.49 -16.36
CA LEU A 149 -1.18 3.54 -15.72
C LEU A 149 -1.99 2.32 -16.14
N SER A 150 -2.51 1.58 -15.17
CA SER A 150 -3.53 0.57 -15.38
C SER A 150 -4.91 1.23 -15.38
N VAL A 151 -5.69 0.90 -16.40
CA VAL A 151 -7.13 1.19 -16.43
C VAL A 151 -7.89 -0.11 -16.68
N THR A 152 -9.04 -0.29 -16.03
CA THR A 152 -9.80 -1.54 -16.08
C THR A 152 -11.27 -1.31 -16.44
N LYS A 153 -11.85 -2.25 -17.18
CA LYS A 153 -13.27 -2.28 -17.54
C LYS A 153 -13.72 -3.72 -17.71
N ASN A 154 -14.76 -4.14 -16.97
CA ASN A 154 -15.34 -5.49 -17.09
C ASN A 154 -14.31 -6.62 -17.01
N GLY A 155 -13.31 -6.50 -16.13
CA GLY A 155 -12.23 -7.48 -15.98
C GLY A 155 -11.12 -7.41 -17.04
N HIS A 156 -11.23 -6.53 -18.03
CA HIS A 156 -10.18 -6.26 -19.00
C HIS A 156 -9.29 -5.11 -18.52
N GLN A 157 -7.98 -5.33 -18.52
CA GLN A 157 -6.98 -4.31 -18.23
C GLN A 157 -6.38 -3.76 -19.52
N LYS A 158 -6.13 -2.44 -19.52
CA LYS A 158 -5.33 -1.74 -20.52
C LYS A 158 -4.24 -0.95 -19.82
N LEU A 159 -3.03 -0.98 -20.38
CA LEU A 159 -1.92 -0.17 -19.91
C LEU A 159 -1.78 1.07 -20.79
N LEU A 160 -1.68 2.21 -20.14
CA LEU A 160 -1.45 3.51 -20.75
C LEU A 160 -0.10 4.04 -20.26
N GLN A 161 0.65 4.71 -21.12
CA GLN A 161 2.02 5.11 -20.80
C GLN A 161 2.34 6.52 -21.25
N PHE A 162 3.20 7.18 -20.47
CA PHE A 162 3.86 8.42 -20.87
C PHE A 162 5.27 8.50 -20.29
N SER A 163 6.17 9.18 -21.00
CA SER A 163 7.54 9.41 -20.54
C SER A 163 7.64 10.58 -19.56
N TRP A 164 8.58 10.48 -18.63
CA TRP A 164 9.01 11.53 -17.71
C TRP A 164 10.54 11.54 -17.62
N ASP A 165 11.13 12.38 -16.79
CA ASP A 165 12.60 12.51 -16.69
C ASP A 165 13.26 11.43 -15.82
N GLY A 166 12.49 10.69 -15.01
CA GLY A 166 13.00 9.68 -14.08
C GLY A 166 13.58 10.26 -12.78
N GLU A 167 13.63 11.57 -12.65
CA GLU A 167 14.41 12.26 -11.61
C GLU A 167 13.56 13.18 -10.74
N THR A 168 12.52 13.81 -11.31
CA THR A 168 11.78 14.86 -10.60
C THR A 168 10.29 14.59 -10.54
N VAL A 169 9.72 14.79 -9.36
CA VAL A 169 8.26 14.72 -9.15
C VAL A 169 7.54 15.71 -10.06
N ALA A 170 8.05 16.94 -10.18
CA ALA A 170 7.45 18.00 -10.99
C ALA A 170 7.30 17.61 -12.47
N SER A 171 8.31 16.96 -13.06
CA SER A 171 8.25 16.50 -14.45
C SER A 171 7.15 15.46 -14.64
N ALA A 172 7.10 14.44 -13.78
CA ALA A 172 6.06 13.42 -13.85
C ALA A 172 4.65 13.99 -13.66
N LEU A 173 4.46 14.91 -12.71
CA LEU A 173 3.14 15.52 -12.47
C LEU A 173 2.71 16.41 -13.64
N SER A 174 3.62 17.20 -14.22
CA SER A 174 3.31 18.00 -15.41
C SER A 174 2.90 17.12 -16.59
N ARG A 175 3.61 16.01 -16.82
CA ARG A 175 3.28 15.04 -17.87
C ARG A 175 1.97 14.31 -17.59
N GLY A 176 1.74 13.91 -16.33
CA GLY A 176 0.50 13.29 -15.88
C GLY A 176 -0.72 14.19 -16.10
N GLN A 177 -0.62 15.47 -15.79
CA GLN A 177 -1.71 16.44 -16.03
C GLN A 177 -2.02 16.60 -17.53
N GLN A 178 -0.98 16.71 -18.38
CA GLN A 178 -1.14 16.74 -19.83
C GLN A 178 -1.78 15.45 -20.35
N PHE A 179 -1.41 14.31 -19.77
CA PHE A 179 -1.96 13.00 -20.13
C PHE A 179 -3.42 12.86 -19.73
N LEU A 180 -3.78 13.30 -18.51
CA LEU A 180 -5.14 13.32 -17.99
C LEU A 180 -6.08 14.08 -18.93
N GLN A 181 -5.69 15.28 -19.37
CA GLN A 181 -6.47 16.09 -20.30
C GLN A 181 -6.69 15.42 -21.66
N LYS A 182 -5.77 14.56 -22.11
CA LYS A 182 -5.85 13.90 -23.42
C LYS A 182 -6.64 12.58 -23.41
N GLN A 183 -6.66 11.88 -22.28
CA GLN A 183 -7.13 10.48 -22.22
C GLN A 183 -8.34 10.27 -21.30
N PHE A 184 -8.59 11.19 -20.35
CA PHE A 184 -9.61 11.03 -19.31
C PHE A 184 -10.63 12.19 -19.24
N ASN A 185 -10.34 13.30 -19.91
CA ASN A 185 -11.30 14.37 -20.07
C ASN A 185 -11.78 14.33 -21.52
N ASP A 186 -13.07 14.04 -21.72
CA ASP A 186 -13.78 14.33 -22.97
C ASP A 186 -14.00 15.85 -23.09
#